data_AF-A0A0B1S8H1-F1
#
_entry.id   AF-A0A0B1S8H1-F1
#
_cell.length_a   1.000
_cell.length_b   1.000
_cell.length_c   1.000
_cell.angle_alpha   90.00
_cell.angle_beta   90.00
_cell.angle_gamma   90.00
#
_symmetry.space_group_name_H-M   'P 1'
#
loop_
_entity.id
_entity.type
_entity.pdbx_description
1 polymer ?
#
loop_
_entity_poly.entity_id
_entity_poly.type
_entity_poly.pdbx_seq_one_letter_code
_entity_poly.pdbx_strand_id
1 'polypeptide(L)'
;MDIVGCIQGPSSYNTSFENCIVGNSKLNQQSIYECSNSREGKTLLMQHGDASRRIAPDVFWVDSLNLFCSDSYLLQRMSSSDCLFKVPWISIDGLRIPAAENHFEQVLCLQYFQPPPPECQNLRA
;
A
#
# COMPACT_ATOMS: atom_id res chain seq x y z
N MET A 1 -2.27 -5.87 -16.77
CA MET A 1 -2.46 -5.44 -15.37
C MET A 1 -2.19 -6.64 -14.48
N ASP A 2 -1.44 -6.48 -13.40
CA ASP A 2 -1.25 -7.55 -12.42
C ASP A 2 -2.53 -7.80 -11.61
N ILE A 3 -2.57 -8.90 -10.85
CA ILE A 3 -3.77 -9.31 -10.12
C ILE A 3 -4.14 -8.32 -9.00
N VAL A 4 -3.15 -7.72 -8.33
CA VAL A 4 -3.40 -6.79 -7.21
C VAL A 4 -3.96 -5.48 -7.77
N GLY A 5 -3.37 -4.96 -8.86
CA GLY A 5 -3.88 -3.81 -9.59
C GLY A 5 -5.29 -4.03 -10.14
N CYS A 6 -5.60 -5.24 -10.60
CA CYS A 6 -6.97 -5.60 -10.99
C CYS A 6 -7.91 -5.53 -9.78
N ILE A 7 -7.56 -6.12 -8.64
CA ILE A 7 -8.42 -6.15 -7.45
C ILE A 7 -8.67 -4.75 -6.88
N GLN A 8 -7.68 -3.86 -6.93
CA GLN A 8 -7.77 -2.50 -6.38
C GLN A 8 -8.50 -1.50 -7.30
N GLY A 9 -8.67 -1.81 -8.59
CA GLY A 9 -9.27 -0.90 -9.56
C GLY A 9 -10.79 -0.70 -9.42
N PRO A 10 -11.60 -1.76 -9.24
CA PRO A 10 -13.04 -1.64 -9.08
C PRO A 10 -13.47 -1.01 -7.76
N SER A 11 -14.63 -0.35 -7.77
CA SER A 11 -15.20 0.34 -6.61
C SER A 11 -15.80 -0.57 -5.54
N SER A 12 -15.95 -1.87 -5.83
CA SER A 12 -16.51 -2.84 -4.90
C SER A 12 -15.73 -4.14 -4.90
N TYR A 13 -15.61 -4.75 -3.72
CA TYR A 13 -14.96 -6.05 -3.56
C TYR A 13 -15.60 -7.13 -4.43
N ASN A 14 -16.93 -7.20 -4.51
CA ASN A 14 -17.61 -8.21 -5.32
C ASN A 14 -17.25 -8.08 -6.80
N THR A 15 -17.21 -6.85 -7.33
CA THR A 15 -16.81 -6.61 -8.71
C THR A 15 -15.35 -7.02 -8.95
N SER A 16 -14.44 -6.68 -8.02
CA SER A 16 -13.05 -7.11 -8.09
C SER A 16 -12.90 -8.63 -8.03
N PHE A 17 -13.65 -9.28 -7.16
CA PHE A 17 -13.62 -10.71 -6.98
C PHE A 17 -14.08 -11.44 -8.25
N GLU A 18 -15.23 -11.04 -8.79
CA GLU A 18 -15.80 -11.62 -10.01
C GLU A 18 -14.90 -11.38 -11.23
N ASN A 19 -14.38 -10.15 -11.40
CA ASN A 19 -13.63 -9.80 -12.60
C ASN A 19 -12.17 -10.24 -12.59
N CYS A 20 -11.56 -10.38 -11.41
CA CYS A 20 -10.12 -10.61 -11.29
C CYS A 20 -9.77 -12.02 -10.79
N ILE A 21 -10.61 -12.61 -9.95
CA ILE A 21 -10.33 -13.88 -9.26
C ILE A 21 -11.14 -15.03 -9.88
N VAL A 22 -12.44 -14.85 -10.08
CA VAL A 22 -13.30 -15.91 -10.63
C VAL A 22 -12.88 -16.25 -12.06
N GLY A 23 -12.74 -17.55 -12.35
CA GLY A 23 -12.35 -18.04 -13.68
C GLY A 23 -10.88 -17.79 -14.06
N ASN A 24 -10.07 -17.22 -13.17
CA ASN A 24 -8.66 -17.00 -13.42
C ASN A 24 -7.87 -18.32 -13.28
N SER A 25 -7.33 -18.82 -14.40
CA SER A 25 -6.61 -20.11 -14.43
C SER A 25 -5.32 -20.15 -13.62
N LYS A 26 -4.78 -18.99 -13.23
CA LYS A 26 -3.56 -18.88 -12.43
C LYS A 26 -3.84 -18.81 -10.93
N LEU A 27 -5.09 -18.64 -10.52
CA LEU A 27 -5.47 -18.40 -9.13
C LEU A 27 -6.41 -19.49 -8.66
N ASN A 28 -6.13 -20.03 -7.47
CA ASN A 28 -7.07 -20.91 -6.79
C ASN A 28 -7.84 -20.08 -5.77
N GLN A 29 -9.10 -19.75 -6.10
CA GLN A 29 -10.00 -18.97 -5.25
C GLN A 29 -10.13 -19.56 -3.84
N GLN A 30 -10.28 -20.88 -3.75
CA GLN A 30 -10.43 -21.58 -2.47
C GLN A 30 -9.16 -21.43 -1.64
N SER A 31 -7.98 -21.65 -2.23
CA SER A 31 -6.71 -21.51 -1.53
C SER A 31 -6.45 -20.07 -1.06
N ILE A 32 -6.82 -19.05 -1.85
CA ILE A 32 -6.68 -17.64 -1.45
C ILE A 32 -7.59 -17.33 -0.25
N TYR A 33 -8.83 -17.81 -0.29
CA TYR A 33 -9.78 -17.63 0.80
C TYR A 33 -9.32 -18.35 2.08
N GLU A 34 -8.88 -19.60 1.96
CA GLU A 34 -8.36 -20.39 3.09
C GLU A 34 -7.11 -19.75 3.68
N CYS A 35 -6.15 -19.36 2.85
CA CYS A 35 -4.92 -18.71 3.31
C CYS A 35 -5.23 -17.43 4.08
N SER A 36 -6.07 -16.53 3.52
CA SER A 36 -6.41 -15.25 4.15
C SER A 36 -7.07 -15.38 5.53
N ASN A 37 -7.79 -16.47 5.78
CA ASN A 37 -8.43 -16.76 7.08
C ASN A 37 -7.60 -17.65 8.01
N SER A 38 -6.52 -18.23 7.50
CA SER A 38 -5.66 -19.15 8.26
C SER A 38 -4.65 -18.43 9.15
N ARG A 39 -3.89 -19.20 9.93
CA ARG A 39 -2.71 -18.71 10.65
C ARG A 39 -1.64 -18.18 9.71
N GLU A 40 -1.47 -18.81 8.54
CA GLU A 40 -0.48 -18.41 7.54
C GLU A 40 -0.78 -16.99 7.02
N GLY A 41 -2.02 -16.70 6.63
CA GLY A 41 -2.42 -15.36 6.20
C GLY A 41 -2.19 -14.29 7.27
N LYS A 42 -2.49 -14.62 8.54
CA LYS A 42 -2.18 -13.71 9.67
C LYS A 42 -0.68 -13.50 9.84
N THR A 43 0.14 -14.54 9.67
CA THR A 43 1.60 -14.41 9.70
C THR A 43 2.11 -13.53 8.57
N LEU A 44 1.60 -13.67 7.36
CA LEU A 44 1.95 -12.80 6.23
C LEU A 44 1.57 -11.34 6.50
N LEU A 45 0.40 -11.09 7.10
CA LEU A 45 -0.02 -9.75 7.51
C LEU A 45 0.90 -9.14 8.59
N MET A 46 1.29 -9.92 9.60
CA MET A 46 2.25 -9.46 10.62
C MET A 46 3.62 -9.13 10.01
N GLN A 47 4.14 -10.00 9.13
CA GLN A 47 5.40 -9.76 8.43
C GLN A 47 5.35 -8.50 7.56
N HIS A 48 4.21 -8.26 6.90
CA HIS A 48 3.99 -7.03 6.16
C HIS A 48 4.02 -5.81 7.10
N GLY A 49 3.32 -5.86 8.25
CA GLY A 49 3.35 -4.80 9.25
C GLY A 49 4.76 -4.48 9.76
N ASP A 50 5.56 -5.51 10.07
CA ASP A 50 6.96 -5.37 10.49
C ASP A 50 7.83 -4.72 9.41
N ALA A 51 7.66 -5.13 8.14
CA ALA A 51 8.37 -4.54 7.02
C ALA A 51 7.96 -3.07 6.81
N SER A 52 6.66 -2.78 6.86
CA SER A 52 6.12 -1.44 6.65
C SER A 52 6.55 -0.48 7.75
N ARG A 53 6.64 -0.92 9.01
CA ARG A 53 7.17 -0.09 10.12
C ARG A 53 8.64 0.32 9.93
N ARG A 54 9.44 -0.50 9.24
CA ARG A 54 10.85 -0.16 8.96
C ARG A 54 11.00 0.89 7.87
N ILE A 55 10.10 0.89 6.88
CA ILE A 55 10.17 1.76 5.69
C ILE A 55 9.39 3.07 5.91
N ALA A 56 8.33 3.01 6.71
CA ALA A 56 7.44 4.12 7.02
C ALA A 56 7.21 4.19 8.55
N PRO A 57 8.22 4.59 9.34
CA PRO A 57 8.14 4.60 10.81
C PRO A 57 7.09 5.58 11.35
N ASP A 58 6.72 6.57 10.55
CA ASP A 58 5.72 7.61 10.79
C ASP A 58 4.33 7.26 10.20
N VAL A 59 4.18 6.09 9.58
CA VAL A 59 2.87 5.51 9.26
C VAL A 59 2.50 4.49 10.33
N PHE A 60 1.43 4.79 11.06
CA PHE A 60 0.80 3.80 11.93
C PHE A 60 0.11 2.77 11.03
N TRP A 61 0.35 1.48 11.21
CA TRP A 61 -0.35 0.44 10.46
C TRP A 61 -1.34 -0.24 11.41
N VAL A 62 -2.54 -0.54 10.93
CA VAL A 62 -3.45 -1.45 11.64
C VAL A 62 -2.90 -2.87 11.50
N ASP A 63 -1.95 -3.24 12.35
CA ASP A 63 -1.58 -4.64 12.53
C ASP A 63 -2.56 -5.32 13.49
N SER A 64 -2.89 -6.57 13.20
CA SER A 64 -3.94 -7.35 13.87
C SER A 64 -3.70 -7.62 15.36
N LEU A 65 -2.62 -7.08 15.94
CA LEU A 65 -2.28 -7.26 17.33
C LEU A 65 -2.32 -5.97 18.16
N ASN A 66 -2.40 -4.77 17.57
CA ASN A 66 -2.46 -3.54 18.37
C ASN A 66 -3.18 -2.39 17.64
N LEU A 67 -4.46 -2.23 17.95
CA LEU A 67 -5.22 -1.01 17.69
C LEU A 67 -4.75 0.11 18.67
N PHE A 68 -3.48 0.50 18.63
CA PHE A 68 -2.92 1.48 19.56
C PHE A 68 -2.47 2.75 18.84
N CYS A 69 -3.45 3.63 18.61
CA CYS A 69 -3.25 5.07 18.76
C CYS A 69 -3.07 5.38 20.27
N SER A 70 -1.96 4.94 20.88
CA SER A 70 -1.54 5.31 22.25
C SER A 70 -0.43 4.36 22.70
N ASP A 71 0.82 4.82 22.72
CA ASP A 71 1.69 4.51 23.86
C ASP A 71 2.81 5.54 23.96
N SER A 72 2.41 6.76 24.31
CA SER A 72 3.26 7.66 25.07
C SER A 72 2.56 7.92 26.38
N TYR A 73 3.00 7.22 27.43
CA TYR A 73 2.86 7.63 28.81
C TYR A 73 3.36 9.08 28.93
N LEU A 74 2.49 10.05 28.71
CA LEU A 74 2.51 11.44 29.16
C LEU A 74 1.34 12.19 28.50
N LEU A 75 0.21 12.18 29.20
CA LEU A 75 -0.88 13.16 29.19
C LEU A 75 -0.88 14.22 28.06
N GLN A 76 -1.65 14.01 27.00
CA GLN A 76 -2.60 15.00 26.48
C GLN A 76 -3.52 14.37 25.43
N ARG A 77 -4.78 14.83 25.40
CA ARG A 77 -5.84 14.43 24.47
C ARG A 77 -5.36 14.56 23.02
N MET A 78 -4.82 13.51 22.44
CA MET A 78 -4.71 13.39 20.99
C MET A 78 -6.08 13.00 20.45
N SER A 79 -6.62 13.84 19.57
CA SER A 79 -7.86 13.57 18.86
C SER A 79 -7.63 12.38 17.91
N SER A 80 -8.66 11.61 17.57
CA SER A 80 -8.57 10.56 16.54
C SER A 80 -8.10 11.10 15.17
N SER A 81 -8.12 12.42 14.97
CA SER A 81 -7.53 13.13 13.84
C SER A 81 -6.00 13.21 13.85
N ASP A 82 -5.34 12.98 14.99
CA ASP A 82 -3.88 13.09 15.13
C ASP A 82 -3.17 11.77 14.75
N CYS A 83 -3.91 10.67 14.66
CA CYS A 83 -3.49 9.47 13.94
C CYS A 83 -3.77 9.63 12.44
N LEU A 84 -3.09 10.59 11.82
CA LEU A 84 -3.17 10.78 10.37
C LEU A 84 -2.35 9.67 9.69
N PHE A 85 -3.03 8.57 9.39
CA PHE A 85 -2.57 7.52 8.49
C PHE A 85 -2.36 8.10 7.08
N LYS A 86 -1.21 8.74 6.81
CA LYS A 86 -0.96 9.29 5.47
C LYS A 86 -0.44 8.20 4.54
N VAL A 87 -1.40 7.50 3.94
CA VAL A 87 -1.21 6.60 2.80
C VAL A 87 -1.67 7.31 1.50
N PRO A 88 -1.12 6.95 0.33
CA PRO A 88 -0.05 5.98 0.12
C PRO A 88 1.33 6.50 0.58
N TRP A 89 2.18 5.59 1.05
CA TRP A 89 3.60 5.87 1.28
C TRP A 89 4.42 5.40 0.08
N ILE A 90 5.03 6.34 -0.65
CA ILE A 90 5.86 6.03 -1.81
C ILE A 90 7.32 6.28 -1.48
N SER A 91 8.13 5.22 -1.58
CA SER A 91 9.58 5.27 -1.41
C SER A 91 10.30 5.00 -2.72
N ILE A 92 11.27 5.85 -3.07
CA ILE A 92 12.20 5.64 -4.19
C ILE A 92 13.60 5.64 -3.58
N ASP A 93 14.39 4.60 -3.85
CA ASP A 93 15.72 4.37 -3.26
C ASP A 93 15.74 4.43 -1.71
N GLY A 94 14.66 3.95 -1.09
CA GLY A 94 14.50 3.92 0.36
C GLY A 94 14.12 5.25 1.00
N LEU A 95 13.97 6.33 0.22
CA LEU A 95 13.56 7.65 0.71
C LEU A 95 12.09 7.90 0.41
N ARG A 96 11.36 8.47 1.37
CA ARG A 96 9.98 8.92 1.18
C ARG A 96 9.95 10.11 0.22
N ILE A 97 9.11 10.04 -0.82
CA ILE A 97 8.93 11.13 -1.77
C ILE A 97 7.46 11.63 -1.74
N PRO A 98 7.11 12.64 -0.92
CA PRO A 98 5.73 13.10 -0.80
C PRO A 98 5.12 13.63 -2.10
N ALA A 99 5.91 14.25 -2.98
CA ALA A 99 5.43 14.75 -4.26
C ALA A 99 4.96 13.62 -5.19
N ALA A 100 5.54 12.41 -5.05
CA ALA A 100 5.16 11.25 -5.83
C ALA A 100 3.74 10.76 -5.50
N GLU A 101 3.19 11.08 -4.33
CA GLU A 101 1.82 10.72 -3.96
C GLU A 101 0.79 11.30 -4.94
N ASN A 102 1.07 12.47 -5.53
CA ASN A 102 0.17 13.16 -6.47
C ASN A 102 0.74 13.28 -7.90
N HIS A 103 2.07 13.20 -8.04
CA HIS A 103 2.76 13.46 -9.30
C HIS A 103 3.82 12.39 -9.61
N PHE A 104 3.48 11.11 -9.39
CA PHE A 104 4.42 9.99 -9.50
C PHE A 104 5.20 9.98 -10.82
N GLU A 105 4.50 10.04 -11.95
CA GLU A 105 5.14 10.02 -13.28
C GLU A 105 6.08 11.22 -13.50
N GLN A 106 5.65 12.43 -13.11
CA GLN A 106 6.49 13.62 -13.24
C GLN A 106 7.74 13.54 -12.37
N VAL A 107 7.60 13.05 -11.13
CA VAL A 107 8.74 12.85 -10.21
C VAL A 107 9.74 11.88 -10.83
N LEU A 108 9.29 10.72 -11.33
CA LEU A 108 10.19 9.74 -11.95
C LEU A 108 10.89 10.31 -13.19
N CYS A 109 10.13 10.91 -14.10
CA CYS A 109 10.62 11.43 -15.37
C CYS A 109 11.59 12.61 -15.23
N LEU A 110 11.38 13.48 -14.24
CA LEU A 110 12.16 14.71 -14.07
C LEU A 110 13.34 14.52 -13.11
N GLN A 111 13.24 13.61 -12.13
CA GLN A 111 14.21 13.51 -11.04
C GLN A 111 15.02 12.20 -11.05
N TYR A 112 14.46 11.09 -11.52
CA TYR A 112 15.08 9.75 -11.37
C TYR A 112 15.55 9.11 -12.68
N PHE A 113 14.81 9.24 -13.77
CA PHE A 113 15.17 8.58 -15.03
C PHE A 113 16.27 9.32 -15.80
N GLN A 114 17.41 8.65 -15.96
CA GLN A 114 18.54 9.15 -16.75
C GLN A 114 19.05 8.06 -17.72
N PRO A 115 18.88 8.22 -19.05
CA PRO A 115 18.07 9.25 -19.71
C PRO A 115 16.55 9.02 -19.48
N PRO A 116 15.72 10.08 -19.60
CA PRO A 116 14.27 9.92 -19.55
C PRO A 116 13.76 9.08 -20.74
N PRO A 117 12.84 8.13 -20.51
CA PRO A 117 12.26 7.34 -21.58
C PRO A 117 11.26 8.17 -22.43
N PRO A 118 10.88 7.70 -23.63
CA PRO A 118 10.01 8.45 -24.56
C PRO A 118 8.65 8.87 -23.97
N GLU A 119 8.11 8.11 -23.02
CA GLU A 119 6.85 8.38 -22.33
C GLU A 119 6.90 9.71 -21.54
N CYS A 120 8.09 10.16 -21.15
CA CYS A 120 8.29 11.41 -20.42
C CYS A 120 8.21 12.67 -21.32
N GLN A 121 8.11 12.52 -22.65
CA GLN A 121 8.16 13.66 -23.59
C GLN A 121 7.03 14.68 -23.37
N ASN A 122 5.83 14.21 -23.02
CA ASN A 122 4.64 15.07 -22.86
C ASN A 122 4.53 15.74 -21.48
N LEU A 123 5.39 15.37 -20.52
CA LEU A 123 5.36 15.89 -19.15
C LEU A 123 6.27 17.10 -18.93
N ARG A 124 6.95 17.56 -20.00
CA ARG A 124 7.89 18.69 -19.98
C ARG A 124 7.32 19.98 -20.61
N ALA A 125 6.05 19.99 -20.99
CA ALA A 125 5.36 21.12 -21.63
C ALA A 125 4.82 22.13 -20.61
#